data_AF-A0AAW8Q7P8-F1
#
_entry.id   AF-A0AAW8Q7P8-F1
#
_cell.length_a   1.000
_cell.length_b   1.000
_cell.length_c   1.000
_cell.angle_alpha   90.00
_cell.angle_beta   90.00
_cell.angle_gamma   90.00
#
_symmetry.space_group_name_H-M   'P 1'
#
loop_
_entity.id
_entity.type
_entity.pdbx_description
1 polymer ?
#
loop_
_entity_poly.entity_id
_entity_poly.type
_entity_poly.pdbx_seq_one_letter_code
_entity_poly.pdbx_strand_id
1 'polypeptide(L)'
;MFEWFSKTFESSSQQATLFSIAVSTTLAVILLLLNQWFSTRKDKRNLRVSKLEEFATTIYAYERLCFDILSRLYQQSPSDQITINKMVESVELSDKIEMLSSLYFSNIPFDSKLTQKTIYKVHHQFDMLELNNKSDASTYVSYEDATTEVKEVLAGLKASVKVEMEKYT
;
A
#
# COMPACT_ATOMS: atom_id res chain seq x y z
N MET A 1 56.05 10.46 -10.10
CA MET A 1 55.37 9.40 -9.31
C MET A 1 55.60 8.01 -9.87
N PHE A 2 55.40 7.78 -11.18
CA PHE A 2 55.58 6.45 -11.80
C PHE A 2 57.02 5.92 -11.71
N GLU A 3 58.03 6.77 -11.94
CA GLU A 3 59.45 6.39 -11.78
C GLU A 3 59.83 6.05 -10.33
N TRP A 4 59.28 6.77 -9.35
CA TRP A 4 59.49 6.48 -7.92
C TRP A 4 58.86 5.15 -7.51
N PHE A 5 57.67 4.85 -8.05
CA PHE A 5 56.98 3.58 -7.85
C PHE A 5 57.79 2.42 -8.47
N SER A 6 58.26 2.58 -9.71
CA SER A 6 59.09 1.58 -10.40
C SER A 6 60.38 1.26 -9.65
N LYS A 7 61.05 2.29 -9.09
CA LYS A 7 62.32 2.12 -8.36
C LYS A 7 62.16 1.51 -6.97
N THR A 8 60.99 1.72 -6.33
CA THR A 8 60.71 1.21 -4.97
C THR A 8 60.27 -0.26 -4.98
N PHE A 9 59.84 -0.79 -6.13
CA PHE A 9 59.36 -2.15 -6.31
C PHE A 9 60.23 -2.98 -7.28
N GLU A 10 61.53 -2.72 -7.32
CA GLU A 10 62.48 -3.51 -8.13
C GLU A 10 62.72 -4.92 -7.54
N SER A 11 62.58 -5.10 -6.22
CA SER A 11 62.79 -6.40 -5.60
C SER A 11 61.54 -7.28 -5.62
N SER A 12 61.70 -8.57 -5.91
CA SER A 12 60.61 -9.56 -5.94
C SER A 12 59.82 -9.64 -4.62
N SER A 13 60.49 -9.36 -3.49
CA SER A 13 59.88 -9.27 -2.15
C SER A 13 58.89 -8.11 -2.01
N GLN A 14 59.27 -6.92 -2.48
CA GLN A 14 58.40 -5.74 -2.40
C GLN A 14 57.23 -5.85 -3.37
N GLN A 15 57.42 -6.44 -4.56
CA GLN A 15 56.33 -6.74 -5.50
C GLN A 15 55.32 -7.73 -4.92
N ALA A 16 55.78 -8.79 -4.26
CA ALA A 16 54.91 -9.75 -3.59
C ALA A 16 54.08 -9.11 -2.46
N THR A 17 54.70 -8.18 -1.70
CA THR A 17 54.02 -7.44 -0.64
C THR A 17 52.94 -6.51 -1.20
N LEU A 18 53.24 -5.80 -2.29
CA LEU A 18 52.26 -4.94 -2.98
C LEU A 18 51.09 -5.74 -3.55
N PHE A 19 51.37 -6.89 -4.17
CA PHE A 19 50.35 -7.79 -4.67
C PHE A 19 49.47 -8.32 -3.53
N SER A 20 50.07 -8.70 -2.40
CA SER A 20 49.32 -9.13 -1.21
C SER A 20 48.41 -8.02 -0.68
N ILE A 21 48.91 -6.77 -0.59
CA ILE A 21 48.09 -5.61 -0.19
C ILE A 21 46.96 -5.35 -1.18
N ALA A 22 47.26 -5.39 -2.49
CA ALA A 22 46.27 -5.16 -3.55
C ALA A 22 45.18 -6.22 -3.53
N VAL A 23 45.55 -7.50 -3.40
CA VAL A 23 44.61 -8.62 -3.28
C VAL A 23 43.79 -8.50 -2.01
N SER A 24 44.41 -8.23 -0.86
CA SER A 24 43.72 -8.07 0.42
C SER A 24 42.71 -6.91 0.40
N THR A 25 43.12 -5.76 -0.14
CA THR A 25 42.27 -4.57 -0.29
C THR A 25 41.11 -4.85 -1.24
N THR A 26 41.38 -5.52 -2.37
CA THR A 26 40.34 -5.89 -3.34
C THR A 26 39.34 -6.86 -2.71
N LEU A 27 39.81 -7.86 -1.96
CA LEU A 27 38.96 -8.80 -1.24
C LEU A 27 38.07 -8.09 -0.23
N ALA A 28 38.63 -7.14 0.54
CA ALA A 28 37.88 -6.34 1.50
C ALA A 28 36.79 -5.49 0.82
N VAL A 29 37.10 -4.84 -0.31
CA VAL A 29 36.11 -4.07 -1.08
C VAL A 29 34.99 -4.98 -1.63
N ILE A 30 35.34 -6.15 -2.17
CA ILE A 30 34.35 -7.12 -2.65
C ILE A 30 33.42 -7.58 -1.51
N LEU A 31 33.97 -7.88 -0.33
CA LEU A 31 33.18 -8.27 0.84
C LEU A 31 32.23 -7.16 1.28
N LEU A 32 32.68 -5.90 1.27
CA LEU A 32 31.82 -4.75 1.58
C LEU A 32 30.68 -4.60 0.58
N LEU A 33 30.98 -4.70 -0.72
CA LEU A 33 29.97 -4.60 -1.78
C LEU A 33 28.95 -5.73 -1.70
N LEU A 34 29.40 -6.97 -1.45
CA LEU A 34 28.52 -8.10 -1.25
C LEU A 34 27.62 -7.90 -0.02
N ASN A 35 28.18 -7.48 1.11
CA ASN A 35 27.40 -7.23 2.32
C ASN A 35 26.35 -6.14 2.10
N GLN A 36 26.72 -5.04 1.44
CA GLN A 36 25.79 -3.95 1.11
C GLN A 36 24.69 -4.42 0.15
N TRP A 37 25.04 -5.25 -0.84
CA TRP A 37 24.07 -5.82 -1.78
C TRP A 37 23.08 -6.75 -1.09
N PHE A 38 23.56 -7.67 -0.24
CA PHE A 38 22.72 -8.57 0.54
C PHE A 38 21.79 -7.81 1.49
N SER A 39 22.34 -6.81 2.20
CA SER A 39 21.58 -5.97 3.12
C SER A 39 20.50 -5.18 2.38
N THR A 40 20.86 -4.49 1.30
CA THR A 40 19.90 -3.71 0.49
C THR A 40 18.80 -4.59 -0.10
N ARG A 41 19.14 -5.81 -0.55
CA ARG A 41 18.14 -6.74 -1.10
C ARG A 41 17.18 -7.23 -0.02
N LYS A 42 17.69 -7.54 1.18
CA LYS A 42 16.90 -7.94 2.33
C LYS A 42 15.98 -6.80 2.79
N ASP A 43 16.50 -5.58 2.88
CA ASP A 43 15.73 -4.41 3.32
C ASP A 43 14.61 -4.07 2.33
N LYS A 44 14.88 -4.12 1.02
CA LYS A 44 13.84 -3.96 -0.01
C LYS A 44 12.74 -5.02 0.11
N ARG A 45 13.11 -6.28 0.39
CA ARG A 45 12.13 -7.36 0.60
C ARG A 45 11.28 -7.11 1.84
N ASN A 46 11.92 -6.78 2.97
CA ASN A 46 11.24 -6.52 4.23
C ASN A 46 10.31 -5.31 4.14
N LEU A 47 10.76 -4.23 3.49
CA LEU A 47 9.93 -3.05 3.24
C LEU A 47 8.70 -3.43 2.42
N ARG A 48 8.86 -4.23 1.36
CA ARG A 48 7.74 -4.64 0.51
C ARG A 48 6.73 -5.51 1.25
N VAL A 49 7.19 -6.45 2.08
CA VAL A 49 6.32 -7.26 2.96
C VAL A 49 5.57 -6.36 3.95
N SER A 50 6.26 -5.45 4.63
CA SER A 50 5.64 -4.51 5.56
C SER A 50 4.57 -3.64 4.90
N LYS A 51 4.83 -3.14 3.68
CA LYS A 51 3.85 -2.36 2.92
C LYS A 51 2.66 -3.18 2.44
N LEU A 52 2.87 -4.47 2.18
CA LEU A 52 1.81 -5.39 1.80
C LEU A 52 0.92 -5.76 3.01
N GLU A 53 1.49 -5.94 4.19
CA GLU A 53 0.73 -6.09 5.45
C GLU A 53 -0.06 -4.82 5.80
N GLU A 54 0.57 -3.64 5.64
CA GLU A 54 -0.10 -2.36 5.79
C GLU A 54 -1.27 -2.22 4.81
N PHE A 55 -1.07 -2.64 3.56
CA PHE A 55 -2.10 -2.59 2.52
C PHE A 55 -3.29 -3.49 2.86
N ALA A 56 -3.03 -4.75 3.20
CA ALA A 56 -4.08 -5.69 3.63
C ALA A 56 -4.88 -5.16 4.83
N THR A 57 -4.18 -4.68 5.86
CA THR A 57 -4.81 -4.16 7.08
C THR A 57 -5.67 -2.93 6.79
N THR A 58 -5.19 -2.03 5.94
CA THR A 58 -5.92 -0.82 5.54
C THR A 58 -7.20 -1.18 4.77
N ILE A 59 -7.16 -2.19 3.89
CA ILE A 59 -8.35 -2.66 3.15
C ILE A 59 -9.41 -3.21 4.11
N TYR A 60 -9.03 -4.01 5.10
CA TYR A 60 -9.97 -4.53 6.10
C TYR A 60 -10.54 -3.43 7.00
N ALA A 61 -9.73 -2.44 7.36
CA ALA A 61 -10.20 -1.27 8.12
C ALA A 61 -11.20 -0.46 7.31
N TYR A 62 -10.91 -0.22 6.02
CA TYR A 62 -11.79 0.50 5.11
C TYR A 62 -13.13 -0.23 4.93
N GLU A 63 -13.12 -1.54 4.69
CA GLU A 63 -14.35 -2.34 4.57
C GLU A 63 -15.25 -2.21 5.81
N ARG A 64 -14.66 -2.36 7.00
CA ARG A 64 -15.40 -2.26 8.26
C ARG A 64 -16.01 -0.87 8.43
N LEU A 65 -15.26 0.16 8.06
CA LEU A 65 -15.73 1.53 8.12
C LEU A 65 -16.88 1.78 7.14
N CYS A 66 -16.79 1.26 5.91
CA CYS A 66 -17.90 1.33 4.95
C CYS A 66 -19.17 0.66 5.49
N PHE A 67 -19.06 -0.51 6.10
CA PHE A 67 -20.22 -1.18 6.70
C PHE A 67 -20.79 -0.45 7.91
N ASP A 68 -19.94 0.16 8.75
CA ASP A 68 -20.39 1.00 9.86
C ASP A 68 -21.12 2.26 9.36
N ILE A 69 -20.60 2.93 8.34
CA ILE A 69 -21.26 4.07 7.69
C ILE A 69 -22.60 3.65 7.12
N LEU A 70 -22.65 2.58 6.33
CA LEU A 70 -23.90 2.08 5.77
C LEU A 70 -24.88 1.77 6.90
N SER A 71 -24.50 0.98 7.91
CA SER A 71 -25.38 0.65 9.03
C SER A 71 -25.95 1.90 9.73
N ARG A 72 -25.13 2.95 9.89
CA ARG A 72 -25.56 4.22 10.47
C ARG A 72 -26.55 4.98 9.59
N LEU A 73 -26.31 5.07 8.29
CA LEU A 73 -27.21 5.74 7.35
C LEU A 73 -28.63 5.14 7.34
N TYR A 74 -28.77 3.83 7.57
CA TYR A 74 -30.08 3.17 7.66
C TYR A 74 -30.74 3.24 9.04
N GLN A 75 -30.03 3.66 10.10
CA GLN A 75 -30.52 3.66 11.48
C GLN A 75 -30.64 5.05 12.11
N GLN A 76 -29.87 6.01 11.61
CA GLN A 76 -29.70 7.35 12.17
C GLN A 76 -29.96 8.41 11.09
N SER A 77 -30.13 9.65 11.51
CA SER A 77 -30.25 10.77 10.58
C SER A 77 -28.96 10.88 9.73
N PRO A 78 -29.07 11.08 8.39
CA PRO A 78 -27.92 11.35 7.51
C PRO A 78 -27.15 12.62 7.89
N SER A 79 -27.74 13.51 8.69
CA SER A 79 -27.07 14.72 9.21
C SER A 79 -26.28 14.49 10.50
N ASP A 80 -26.26 13.26 11.02
CA ASP A 80 -25.48 12.92 12.23
C ASP A 80 -23.98 13.17 12.02
N GLN A 81 -23.40 13.99 12.88
CA GLN A 81 -22.00 14.41 12.80
C GLN A 81 -21.04 13.22 12.87
N ILE A 82 -21.38 12.17 13.62
CA ILE A 82 -20.53 10.97 13.73
C ILE A 82 -20.49 10.25 12.38
N THR A 83 -21.63 10.13 11.72
CA THR A 83 -21.75 9.54 10.38
C THR A 83 -20.97 10.34 9.33
N ILE A 84 -21.06 11.68 9.36
CA ILE A 84 -20.28 12.57 8.48
C ILE A 84 -18.77 12.41 8.72
N ASN A 85 -18.33 12.42 9.98
CA ASN A 85 -16.92 12.24 10.33
C ASN A 85 -16.37 10.89 9.81
N LYS A 86 -17.16 9.82 9.92
CA LYS A 86 -16.80 8.50 9.40
C LYS A 86 -16.73 8.47 7.88
N MET A 87 -17.63 9.16 7.19
CA MET A 87 -17.55 9.31 5.73
C MET A 87 -16.24 10.00 5.31
N VAL A 88 -15.82 11.05 6.02
CA VAL A 88 -14.51 11.70 5.78
C VAL A 88 -13.35 10.74 6.05
N GLU A 89 -13.36 10.05 7.18
CA GLU A 89 -12.35 9.02 7.52
C GLU A 89 -12.27 7.92 6.43
N SER A 90 -13.40 7.58 5.81
CA SER A 90 -13.44 6.60 4.73
C SER A 90 -12.74 7.10 3.46
N VAL A 91 -12.81 8.41 3.17
CA VAL A 91 -12.07 9.00 2.04
C VAL A 91 -10.58 8.92 2.32
N GLU A 92 -10.13 9.27 3.53
CA GLU A 92 -8.72 9.19 3.91
C GLU A 92 -8.15 7.78 3.81
N LEU A 93 -8.89 6.77 4.28
CA LEU A 93 -8.48 5.37 4.15
C LEU A 93 -8.46 4.91 2.69
N SER A 94 -9.43 5.34 1.90
CA SER A 94 -9.50 5.04 0.47
C SER A 94 -8.30 5.65 -0.28
N ASP A 95 -7.95 6.90 -0.01
CA ASP A 95 -6.77 7.57 -0.59
C ASP A 95 -5.48 6.86 -0.19
N LYS A 96 -5.41 6.38 1.06
CA LYS A 96 -4.27 5.58 1.53
C LYS A 96 -4.14 4.26 0.75
N ILE A 97 -5.24 3.59 0.45
CA ILE A 97 -5.27 2.36 -0.37
C ILE A 97 -4.81 2.66 -1.80
N GLU A 98 -5.29 3.75 -2.39
CA GLU A 98 -4.89 4.20 -3.74
C GLU A 98 -3.40 4.57 -3.81
N MET A 99 -2.88 5.25 -2.79
CA MET A 99 -1.46 5.56 -2.65
C MET A 99 -0.60 4.30 -2.54
N LEU A 100 -0.99 3.34 -1.70
CA LEU A 100 -0.26 2.08 -1.51
C LEU A 100 -0.24 1.24 -2.80
N SER A 101 -1.39 1.16 -3.47
CA SER A 101 -1.51 0.58 -4.81
C SER A 101 -0.54 1.24 -5.79
N SER A 102 -0.59 2.56 -5.92
CA SER A 102 0.19 3.30 -6.93
C SER A 102 1.70 3.26 -6.69
N LEU A 103 2.14 3.36 -5.43
CA LEU A 103 3.57 3.45 -5.09
C LEU A 103 4.27 2.09 -5.03
N TYR A 104 3.61 1.08 -4.46
CA TYR A 104 4.26 -0.20 -4.14
C TYR A 104 3.74 -1.38 -4.96
N PHE A 105 2.50 -1.29 -5.48
CA PHE A 105 1.80 -2.41 -6.11
C PHE A 105 1.03 -1.98 -7.35
N SER A 106 1.72 -1.39 -8.33
CA SER A 106 1.12 -0.87 -9.57
C SER A 106 0.30 -1.89 -10.38
N ASN A 107 0.46 -3.18 -10.09
CA ASN A 107 -0.30 -4.28 -10.70
C ASN A 107 -1.68 -4.49 -10.07
N ILE A 108 -2.00 -3.81 -8.96
CA ILE A 108 -3.25 -3.96 -8.21
C ILE A 108 -4.03 -2.65 -8.37
N PRO A 109 -4.88 -2.50 -9.40
CA PRO A 109 -5.65 -1.29 -9.58
C PRO A 109 -6.71 -1.16 -8.48
N PHE A 110 -6.85 0.04 -7.94
CA PHE A 110 -7.92 0.39 -7.00
C PHE A 110 -8.51 1.73 -7.44
N ASP A 111 -9.83 1.77 -7.59
CA ASP A 111 -10.58 3.01 -7.83
C ASP A 111 -11.42 3.33 -6.59
N SER A 112 -10.95 4.31 -5.84
CA SER A 112 -11.59 4.86 -4.64
C SER A 112 -13.02 5.34 -4.90
N LYS A 113 -13.33 5.76 -6.14
CA LYS A 113 -14.62 6.37 -6.48
C LYS A 113 -15.76 5.37 -6.48
N LEU A 114 -15.49 4.09 -6.70
CA LEU A 114 -16.53 3.07 -6.82
C LEU A 114 -17.27 2.86 -5.49
N THR A 115 -16.54 2.58 -4.42
CA THR A 115 -17.10 2.40 -3.07
C THR A 115 -17.67 3.70 -2.51
N GLN A 116 -17.01 4.84 -2.76
CA GLN A 116 -17.49 6.14 -2.31
C GLN A 116 -18.80 6.53 -2.99
N LYS A 117 -18.95 6.24 -4.29
CA LYS A 117 -20.20 6.51 -5.02
C LYS A 117 -21.40 5.78 -4.41
N THR A 118 -21.23 4.52 -3.98
CA THR A 118 -22.28 3.77 -3.29
C THR A 118 -22.67 4.44 -1.97
N ILE A 119 -21.69 4.82 -1.15
CA ILE A 119 -21.93 5.50 0.14
C ILE A 119 -22.65 6.84 -0.08
N TYR A 120 -22.20 7.66 -1.04
CA TYR A 120 -22.84 8.93 -1.37
C TYR A 120 -24.27 8.75 -1.90
N LYS A 121 -24.52 7.72 -2.70
CA LYS A 121 -25.87 7.41 -3.18
C LYS A 121 -26.82 7.06 -2.03
N VAL A 122 -26.35 6.28 -1.06
CA VAL A 122 -27.11 5.93 0.16
C VAL A 122 -27.29 7.14 1.08
N HIS A 123 -26.29 8.02 1.21
CA HIS A 123 -26.44 9.25 1.99
C HIS A 123 -27.48 10.19 1.37
N HIS A 124 -27.39 10.45 0.06
CA HIS A 124 -28.30 11.32 -0.67
C HIS A 124 -29.76 10.84 -0.64
N GLN A 125 -30.03 9.53 -0.71
CA GLN A 125 -31.42 9.04 -0.62
C GLN A 125 -32.09 9.38 0.72
N PHE A 126 -31.34 9.32 1.83
CA PHE A 126 -31.88 9.61 3.15
C PHE A 126 -31.97 11.13 3.39
N ASP A 127 -31.01 11.90 2.87
CA ASP A 127 -31.07 13.37 2.90
C ASP A 127 -32.31 13.91 2.16
N MET A 128 -32.62 13.34 0.99
CA MET A 128 -33.82 13.70 0.22
C MET A 128 -35.13 13.35 0.94
N LEU A 129 -35.15 12.27 1.71
CA LEU A 129 -36.30 11.88 2.54
C LEU A 129 -36.50 12.85 3.70
N GLU A 130 -35.43 13.28 4.38
CA GLU A 130 -35.50 14.29 5.44
C GLU A 130 -35.99 15.65 4.91
N LEU A 131 -35.59 16.02 3.69
CA LEU A 131 -35.98 17.27 3.03
C LEU A 131 -37.40 17.24 2.43
N ASN A 132 -38.19 16.19 2.64
CA ASN A 132 -39.53 15.99 2.05
C ASN A 132 -39.57 16.07 0.50
N ASN A 133 -38.43 15.83 -0.15
CA ASN A 133 -38.40 15.77 -1.61
C ASN A 133 -38.99 14.45 -2.09
N LYS A 134 -39.76 14.49 -3.19
CA LYS A 134 -40.28 13.27 -3.83
C LYS A 134 -39.12 12.49 -4.44
N SER A 135 -38.61 11.51 -3.70
CA SER A 135 -37.65 10.54 -4.22
C SER A 135 -38.38 9.45 -5.01
N ASP A 136 -37.83 9.05 -6.16
CA ASP A 136 -38.38 7.96 -6.95
C ASP A 136 -38.00 6.62 -6.30
N ALA A 137 -38.99 5.76 -6.04
CA ALA A 137 -38.76 4.51 -5.31
C ALA A 137 -37.79 3.56 -6.03
N SER A 138 -37.67 3.70 -7.37
CA SER A 138 -36.73 2.96 -8.20
C SER A 138 -35.25 3.34 -7.99
N THR A 139 -34.97 4.47 -7.33
CA THR A 139 -33.60 4.90 -7.02
C THR A 139 -33.10 4.44 -5.65
N TYR A 140 -33.98 3.86 -4.82
CA TYR A 140 -33.62 3.40 -3.48
C TYR A 140 -32.69 2.20 -3.55
N VAL A 141 -31.59 2.26 -2.81
CA VAL A 141 -30.67 1.14 -2.64
C VAL A 141 -31.00 0.49 -1.31
N SER A 142 -31.11 -0.83 -1.27
CA SER A 142 -31.29 -1.55 -0.02
C SER A 142 -29.95 -1.68 0.72
N TYR A 143 -29.99 -1.92 2.03
CA TYR A 143 -28.78 -2.16 2.82
C TYR A 143 -28.00 -3.38 2.29
N GLU A 144 -28.71 -4.43 1.89
CA GLU A 144 -28.12 -5.65 1.33
C GLU A 144 -27.41 -5.36 0.00
N ASP A 145 -28.04 -4.61 -0.90
CA ASP A 145 -27.43 -4.25 -2.18
C ASP A 145 -26.19 -3.36 -1.98
N ALA A 146 -26.29 -2.34 -1.12
CA ALA A 146 -25.18 -1.43 -0.86
C ALA A 146 -23.98 -2.14 -0.22
N THR A 147 -24.23 -3.05 0.73
CA THR A 147 -23.16 -3.83 1.35
C THR A 147 -22.55 -4.85 0.40
N THR A 148 -23.36 -5.44 -0.49
CA THR A 148 -22.89 -6.37 -1.53
C THR A 148 -22.00 -5.65 -2.53
N GLU A 149 -22.39 -4.48 -3.03
CA GLU A 149 -21.60 -3.69 -3.98
C GLU A 149 -20.22 -3.32 -3.40
N VAL A 150 -20.19 -2.83 -2.16
CA VAL A 150 -18.91 -2.54 -1.46
C VAL A 150 -18.07 -3.80 -1.29
N LYS A 151 -18.70 -4.91 -0.90
CA LYS A 151 -18.00 -6.18 -0.67
C LYS A 151 -17.40 -6.75 -1.96
N GLU A 152 -18.09 -6.65 -3.09
CA GLU A 152 -17.61 -7.11 -4.39
C GLU A 152 -16.38 -6.33 -4.85
N VAL A 153 -16.42 -4.99 -4.75
CA VAL A 153 -15.27 -4.14 -5.10
C VAL A 153 -14.06 -4.49 -4.24
N LEU A 154 -14.26 -4.63 -2.92
CA LEU A 154 -13.16 -4.95 -2.00
C LEU A 154 -12.71 -6.41 -2.07
N ALA A 155 -13.55 -7.35 -2.50
CA ALA A 155 -13.18 -8.75 -2.67
C ALA A 155 -12.12 -8.92 -3.77
N GLY A 156 -12.28 -8.22 -4.91
CA GLY A 156 -11.28 -8.24 -5.99
C GLY A 156 -9.93 -7.69 -5.54
N LEU A 157 -9.96 -6.61 -4.74
CA LEU A 157 -8.77 -6.01 -4.16
C LEU A 157 -8.06 -6.95 -3.18
N LYS A 158 -8.81 -7.55 -2.24
CA LYS A 158 -8.25 -8.51 -1.27
C LYS A 158 -7.68 -9.76 -1.95
N ALA A 159 -8.34 -10.28 -2.98
CA ALA A 159 -7.84 -11.41 -3.75
C ALA A 159 -6.49 -11.08 -4.41
N SER A 160 -6.39 -9.89 -5.00
CA SER A 160 -5.16 -9.41 -5.63
C SER A 160 -4.02 -9.25 -4.62
N VAL A 161 -4.32 -8.67 -3.44
CA VAL A 161 -3.34 -8.57 -2.35
C VAL A 161 -2.90 -9.95 -1.88
N LYS A 162 -3.84 -10.89 -1.68
CA LYS A 162 -3.55 -12.27 -1.26
C LYS A 162 -2.58 -12.97 -2.21
N VAL A 163 -2.81 -12.87 -3.52
CA VAL A 163 -1.91 -13.42 -4.56
C VAL A 163 -0.52 -12.80 -4.47
N GLU A 164 -0.41 -11.50 -4.18
CA GLU A 164 0.88 -10.85 -3.98
C GLU A 164 1.55 -11.31 -2.67
N MET A 165 0.79 -11.60 -1.59
CA MET A 165 1.34 -12.12 -0.32
C MET A 165 1.97 -13.50 -0.50
N GLU A 166 1.33 -14.37 -1.27
CA GLU A 166 1.80 -15.74 -1.55
C GLU A 166 3.19 -15.77 -2.22
N LYS A 167 3.64 -14.67 -2.83
CA LYS A 167 4.99 -14.57 -3.41
C LYS A 167 6.10 -14.40 -2.35
N TYR A 168 5.74 -14.04 -1.12
CA TYR A 168 6.68 -13.73 -0.04
C TYR A 168 6.56 -14.67 1.16
N THR A 169 5.61 -15.61 1.12
CA THR A 169 5.38 -16.64 2.15
C THR A 169 5.90 -17.98 1.66
#